data_AF-A0AAD2G9V3-F1
#
_entry.id   AF-A0AAD2G9V3-F1
#
_cell.length_a   1.000
_cell.length_b   1.000
_cell.length_c   1.000
_cell.angle_alpha   90.00
_cell.angle_beta   90.00
_cell.angle_gamma   90.00
#
_symmetry.space_group_name_H-M   'P 1'
#
loop_
_entity.id
_entity.type
_entity.pdbx_description
1 polymer ?
#
loop_
_entity_poly.entity_id
_entity_poly.type
_entity_poly.pdbx_seq_one_letter_code
_entity_poly.pdbx_strand_id
1 'polypeptide(L)'
;MKTAILLTLVAATQAFAPLSVSRAPTQLNVRLPEEKMTDDRKEILEIQKKWNEIRLLDREEASKTLDGEWLEAYNRFYEKYDDDMTRMTEIVEKLEKMIEPPKVAKKTKGQRKRDAYAAKLERSGHGNDSVN
;
A
#
# COMPACT_ATOMS: atom_id res chain seq x y z
N MET A 1 56.67 18.25 -18.86
CA MET A 1 55.40 19.00 -18.82
C MET A 1 54.29 18.23 -19.57
N LYS A 2 53.82 17.09 -19.06
CA LYS A 2 52.71 16.31 -19.65
C LYS A 2 51.80 15.59 -18.63
N THR A 3 51.88 15.96 -17.34
CA THR A 3 51.12 15.30 -16.26
C THR A 3 50.27 16.25 -15.42
N ALA A 4 50.19 17.53 -15.79
CA ALA A 4 49.48 18.55 -15.01
C ALA A 4 48.03 18.84 -15.49
N ILE A 5 47.57 18.19 -16.56
CA ILE A 5 46.26 18.49 -17.18
C ILE A 5 45.15 17.54 -16.69
N LEU A 6 45.51 16.38 -16.12
CA LEU A 6 44.52 15.38 -15.68
C LEU A 6 43.93 15.67 -14.27
N LEU A 7 44.57 16.54 -13.48
CA LEU A 7 44.12 16.89 -12.13
C LEU A 7 43.11 18.06 -12.10
N THR A 8 43.03 18.86 -13.16
CA THR A 8 42.08 19.99 -13.24
C THR A 8 40.70 19.57 -13.77
N LEU A 9 40.57 18.41 -14.43
CA LEU A 9 39.29 17.96 -14.98
C LEU A 9 38.38 17.28 -13.93
N VAL A 10 38.94 16.73 -12.85
CA VAL A 10 38.18 16.02 -11.79
C VAL A 10 37.55 16.99 -10.78
N ALA A 11 38.04 18.23 -10.70
CA ALA A 11 37.47 19.26 -9.83
C ALA A 11 36.21 19.92 -10.41
N ALA A 12 35.96 19.80 -11.71
CA ALA A 12 34.84 20.47 -12.38
C ALA A 12 33.51 19.68 -12.38
N THR A 13 33.53 18.38 -12.07
CA THR A 13 32.32 17.54 -12.04
C THR A 13 31.53 17.63 -10.73
N GLN A 14 32.06 18.25 -9.68
CA GLN A 14 31.34 18.44 -8.42
C GLN A 14 30.46 19.70 -8.36
N ALA A 15 30.55 20.59 -9.36
CA ALA A 15 29.74 21.82 -9.40
C ALA A 15 28.26 21.58 -9.79
N PHE A 16 27.93 20.38 -10.28
CA PHE A 16 26.56 20.00 -10.69
C PHE A 16 26.00 18.80 -9.92
N ALA A 17 26.69 18.33 -8.87
CA ALA A 17 26.07 17.39 -7.96
C ALA A 17 24.94 18.13 -7.24
N PRO A 18 23.67 17.67 -7.30
CA PRO A 18 22.63 18.25 -6.47
C PRO A 18 23.11 18.10 -5.02
N LEU A 19 23.30 19.23 -4.33
CA LEU A 19 23.46 19.21 -2.89
C LEU A 19 22.26 18.42 -2.36
N SER A 20 22.52 17.23 -1.79
CA SER A 20 21.54 16.58 -0.95
C SER A 20 21.39 17.51 0.25
N VAL A 21 20.51 18.50 0.14
CA VAL A 21 20.03 19.24 1.28
C VAL A 21 19.38 18.17 2.13
N SER A 22 20.11 17.71 3.13
CA SER A 22 19.58 16.86 4.19
C SER A 22 18.49 17.70 4.85
N ARG A 23 17.27 17.61 4.32
CA ARG A 23 16.08 18.10 4.99
C ARG A 23 16.02 17.28 6.27
N ALA A 24 16.41 17.89 7.39
CA ALA A 24 16.06 17.36 8.69
C ALA A 24 14.55 17.08 8.63
N PRO A 25 14.10 15.86 8.95
CA PRO A 25 12.69 15.55 8.91
C PRO A 25 12.02 16.52 9.88
N THR A 26 11.15 17.40 9.36
CA THR A 26 10.20 18.14 10.18
C THR A 26 9.23 17.11 10.74
N GLN A 27 9.64 16.41 11.79
CA GLN A 27 8.81 15.45 12.47
C GLN A 27 7.72 16.22 13.20
N LEU A 28 6.50 16.18 12.65
CA LEU A 28 5.33 16.78 13.28
C LEU A 28 4.96 16.08 14.61
N ASN A 29 5.49 14.86 14.83
CA ASN A 29 5.11 13.96 15.92
C ASN A 29 6.26 13.69 16.91
N VAL A 30 7.12 14.66 17.19
CA VAL A 30 8.10 14.49 18.26
C VAL A 30 7.38 14.48 19.61
N ARG A 31 7.44 13.36 20.33
CA ARG A 31 6.91 13.24 21.70
C ARG A 31 7.64 14.26 22.57
N LEU A 32 6.90 15.23 23.12
CA LEU A 32 7.47 16.19 24.06
C LEU A 32 7.91 15.49 25.35
N PRO A 33 8.96 15.98 26.02
CA PRO A 33 9.27 15.57 27.40
C PRO A 33 8.05 15.85 28.30
N GLU A 34 7.78 14.97 29.26
CA GLU A 34 6.60 15.08 30.16
C GLU A 34 6.59 16.42 30.95
N GLU A 35 7.77 16.95 31.26
CA GLU A 35 7.98 18.26 31.92
C GLU A 35 7.42 19.45 31.12
N LYS A 36 7.28 19.31 29.80
CA LYS A 36 6.81 20.36 28.88
C LYS A 36 5.39 20.12 28.38
N MET A 37 4.72 19.08 28.88
CA MET A 37 3.35 18.78 28.49
C MET A 37 2.36 19.62 29.30
N THR A 38 1.36 20.15 28.61
CA THR A 38 0.14 20.68 29.24
C THR A 38 -0.62 19.56 29.93
N ASP A 39 -1.45 19.88 30.91
CA ASP A 39 -2.18 18.88 31.68
C ASP A 39 -3.14 18.06 30.80
N ASP A 40 -3.83 18.69 29.85
CA ASP A 40 -4.66 17.99 28.84
C ASP A 40 -3.86 16.94 28.04
N ARG A 41 -2.59 17.24 27.71
CA ARG A 41 -1.75 16.28 26.98
C ARG A 41 -1.32 15.11 27.84
N LYS A 42 -1.15 15.33 29.15
CA LYS A 42 -0.84 14.25 30.09
C LYS A 42 -2.04 13.32 30.23
N GLU A 43 -3.25 13.87 30.37
CA GLU A 43 -4.48 13.08 30.43
C GLU A 43 -4.68 12.23 29.16
N ILE A 44 -4.51 12.82 27.97
CA ILE A 44 -4.57 12.07 26.70
C ILE A 44 -3.53 10.95 26.68
N LEU A 45 -2.33 11.21 27.20
CA LEU A 45 -1.26 10.22 27.23
C LEU A 45 -1.56 9.08 28.20
N GLU A 46 -2.18 9.35 29.34
CA GLU A 46 -2.66 8.33 30.28
C GLU A 46 -3.76 7.47 29.67
N ILE A 47 -4.74 8.10 29.00
CA ILE A 47 -5.79 7.40 28.24
C ILE A 47 -5.16 6.51 27.17
N GLN A 48 -4.17 7.00 26.43
CA GLN A 48 -3.45 6.22 25.41
C GLN A 48 -2.66 5.05 26.01
N LYS A 49 -2.02 5.24 27.17
CA LYS A 49 -1.32 4.16 27.88
C LYS A 49 -2.30 3.07 28.27
N LYS A 50 -3.39 3.45 28.96
CA LYS A 50 -4.44 2.52 29.37
C LYS A 50 -5.08 1.80 28.18
N TRP A 51 -5.38 2.52 27.10
CA TRP A 51 -5.91 1.90 25.89
C TRP A 51 -4.95 0.88 25.27
N ASN A 52 -3.64 1.17 25.23
CA ASN A 52 -2.65 0.24 24.71
C ASN A 52 -2.51 -1.04 25.54
N GLU A 53 -2.71 -0.95 26.85
CA GLU A 53 -2.70 -2.10 27.76
C GLU A 53 -3.93 -2.99 27.52
N ILE A 54 -5.10 -2.39 27.34
CA ILE A 54 -6.36 -3.13 27.30
C ILE A 54 -6.76 -3.62 25.91
N ARG A 55 -6.32 -2.93 24.83
CA ARG A 55 -6.72 -3.26 23.44
C ARG A 55 -6.19 -4.60 22.93
N LEU A 56 -5.37 -5.30 23.70
CA LEU A 56 -4.82 -6.60 23.32
C LEU A 56 -5.36 -7.73 24.21
N LEU A 57 -6.21 -7.40 25.19
CA LEU A 57 -6.88 -8.40 26.01
C LEU A 57 -7.90 -9.16 25.17
N ASP A 58 -8.14 -10.42 25.51
CA ASP A 58 -9.26 -11.15 24.93
C ASP A 58 -10.58 -10.67 25.54
N ARG A 59 -11.71 -10.85 24.84
CA ARG A 59 -13.02 -10.34 25.32
C ARG A 59 -13.40 -10.88 26.71
N GLU A 60 -13.07 -12.13 26.99
CA GLU A 60 -13.31 -12.72 28.30
C GLU A 60 -12.43 -12.10 29.38
N GLU A 61 -11.17 -11.84 29.08
CA GLU A 61 -10.22 -11.20 30.01
C GLU A 61 -10.62 -9.75 30.24
N ALA A 62 -10.98 -9.02 29.17
CA ALA A 62 -11.49 -7.67 29.25
C ALA A 62 -12.74 -7.58 30.16
N SER A 63 -13.69 -8.52 30.06
CA SER A 63 -14.88 -8.52 30.93
C SER A 63 -14.60 -8.79 32.42
N LYS A 64 -13.47 -9.44 32.72
CA LYS A 64 -13.06 -9.77 34.10
C LYS A 64 -12.16 -8.69 34.70
N THR A 65 -11.36 -8.04 33.87
CA THR A 65 -10.31 -7.09 34.29
C THR A 65 -10.76 -5.64 34.19
N LEU A 66 -11.65 -5.31 33.24
CA LEU A 66 -12.13 -3.96 33.01
C LEU A 66 -13.50 -3.76 33.65
N ASP A 67 -13.71 -2.58 34.20
CA ASP A 67 -14.95 -2.15 34.82
C ASP A 67 -15.54 -0.91 34.14
N GLY A 68 -16.85 -0.75 34.30
CA GLY A 68 -17.61 0.45 33.93
C GLY A 68 -17.33 0.98 32.53
N GLU A 69 -16.93 2.26 32.47
CA GLU A 69 -16.75 3.01 31.22
C GLU A 69 -15.68 2.40 30.28
N TRP A 70 -14.63 1.77 30.84
CA TRP A 70 -13.56 1.20 30.02
C TRP A 70 -13.99 -0.11 29.35
N LEU A 71 -14.80 -0.92 30.03
CA LEU A 71 -15.39 -2.12 29.43
C LEU A 71 -16.38 -1.73 28.32
N GLU A 72 -17.20 -0.71 28.55
CA GLU A 72 -18.13 -0.20 27.53
C GLU A 72 -17.39 0.37 26.31
N ALA A 73 -16.33 1.16 26.52
CA ALA A 73 -15.50 1.69 25.45
C ALA A 73 -14.80 0.58 24.66
N TYR A 74 -14.29 -0.44 25.37
CA TYR A 74 -13.69 -1.63 24.78
C TYR A 74 -14.69 -2.38 23.88
N ASN A 75 -15.87 -2.69 24.40
CA ASN A 75 -16.91 -3.40 23.65
C ASN A 75 -17.38 -2.61 22.43
N ARG A 76 -17.61 -1.30 22.58
CA ARG A 76 -18.02 -0.42 21.48
C ARG A 76 -16.97 -0.36 20.36
N PHE A 77 -15.69 -0.34 20.73
CA PHE A 77 -14.61 -0.36 19.75
C PHE A 77 -14.62 -1.66 18.94
N TYR A 78 -14.69 -2.81 19.62
CA TYR A 78 -14.64 -4.10 18.94
C TYR A 78 -15.90 -4.43 18.15
N GLU A 79 -17.07 -3.99 18.60
CA GLU A 79 -18.31 -4.08 17.83
C GLU A 79 -18.18 -3.33 16.49
N LYS A 80 -17.68 -2.08 16.53
CA LYS A 80 -17.43 -1.30 15.32
C LYS A 80 -16.33 -1.92 14.45
N TYR A 81 -15.26 -2.44 15.07
CA TYR A 81 -14.18 -3.10 14.34
C TYR A 81 -14.68 -4.32 13.56
N ASP A 82 -15.48 -5.18 14.19
CA ASP A 82 -16.04 -6.37 13.54
C ASP A 82 -16.96 -6.00 12.37
N ASP A 83 -17.80 -4.97 12.56
CA ASP A 83 -18.69 -4.44 11.52
C ASP A 83 -17.90 -3.89 10.32
N ASP A 84 -16.84 -3.10 10.58
CA ASP A 84 -15.96 -2.58 9.54
C ASP A 84 -15.19 -3.70 8.81
N MET A 85 -14.69 -4.71 9.54
CA MET A 85 -14.03 -5.88 8.95
C MET A 85 -14.98 -6.70 8.07
N THR A 86 -16.22 -6.87 8.51
CA THR A 86 -17.26 -7.54 7.72
C THR A 86 -17.52 -6.80 6.42
N ARG A 87 -17.72 -5.48 6.48
CA ARG A 87 -17.91 -4.63 5.28
C ARG A 87 -16.73 -4.68 4.33
N MET A 88 -15.50 -4.64 4.84
CA MET A 88 -14.31 -4.74 4.01
C MET A 88 -14.22 -6.10 3.30
N THR A 89 -14.56 -7.19 4.00
CA THR A 89 -14.61 -8.53 3.42
C THR A 89 -15.64 -8.59 2.28
N GLU A 90 -16.85 -8.05 2.48
CA GLU A 90 -17.87 -7.99 1.43
C GLU A 90 -17.42 -7.17 0.21
N ILE A 91 -16.69 -6.07 0.43
CA ILE A 91 -16.14 -5.26 -0.66
C ILE A 91 -15.11 -6.06 -1.46
N VAL A 92 -14.21 -6.75 -0.77
CA VAL A 92 -13.19 -7.60 -1.40
C VAL A 92 -13.83 -8.71 -2.22
N GLU A 93 -14.83 -9.43 -1.68
CA GLU A 93 -15.54 -10.48 -2.42
C GLU A 93 -16.24 -9.95 -3.69
N LYS A 94 -16.77 -8.72 -3.63
CA LYS A 94 -17.37 -8.07 -4.81
C LYS A 94 -16.30 -7.69 -5.84
N LEU A 95 -15.13 -7.26 -5.39
CA LEU A 95 -14.00 -6.92 -6.26
C LEU A 95 -13.39 -8.16 -6.92
N GLU A 96 -13.22 -9.27 -6.21
CA GLU A 96 -12.73 -10.52 -6.78
C GLU A 96 -13.58 -10.98 -7.96
N LYS A 97 -14.91 -10.91 -7.84
CA LYS A 97 -15.85 -11.22 -8.92
C LYS A 97 -15.69 -10.32 -10.14
N MET A 98 -15.22 -9.09 -9.96
CA MET A 98 -14.96 -8.15 -11.06
C MET A 98 -13.57 -8.32 -11.69
N ILE A 99 -12.60 -8.83 -10.93
CA ILE A 99 -11.21 -9.01 -11.35
C ILE A 99 -11.01 -10.35 -12.07
N GLU A 100 -11.89 -11.34 -11.91
CA GLU A 100 -11.84 -12.58 -12.69
C GLU A 100 -11.80 -12.26 -14.20
N PRO A 101 -10.69 -12.52 -14.90
CA PRO A 101 -10.60 -12.27 -16.33
C PRO A 101 -11.70 -13.07 -17.02
N PRO A 102 -12.44 -12.48 -17.98
CA PRO A 102 -13.49 -13.21 -18.69
C PRO A 102 -12.91 -14.51 -19.23
N LYS A 103 -13.48 -15.65 -18.82
CA LYS A 103 -13.02 -16.97 -19.25
C LYS A 103 -13.17 -17.05 -20.77
N VAL A 104 -12.07 -16.83 -21.50
CA VAL A 104 -12.08 -16.89 -22.96
C VAL A 104 -12.40 -18.32 -23.37
N ALA A 105 -13.56 -18.52 -24.01
CA ALA A 105 -13.97 -19.82 -24.50
C ALA A 105 -12.89 -20.39 -25.43
N LYS A 106 -12.55 -21.68 -25.25
CA LYS A 106 -11.55 -22.33 -26.10
C LYS A 106 -12.01 -22.25 -27.57
N LYS A 107 -11.09 -21.83 -28.46
CA LYS A 107 -11.35 -21.78 -29.90
C LYS A 107 -11.86 -23.13 -30.41
N THR A 108 -12.96 -23.11 -31.15
CA THR A 108 -13.53 -24.29 -31.82
C THR A 108 -12.59 -24.83 -32.90
N LYS A 109 -12.78 -26.10 -33.31
CA LYS A 109 -11.98 -26.73 -34.38
C LYS A 109 -12.04 -25.94 -35.69
N GLY A 110 -13.19 -25.34 -36.01
CA GLY A 110 -13.36 -24.51 -37.21
C GLY A 110 -12.59 -23.19 -37.14
N GLN A 111 -12.64 -22.48 -35.99
CA GLN A 111 -11.86 -21.26 -35.77
C GLN A 111 -10.35 -21.53 -35.88
N ARG A 112 -9.87 -22.61 -35.25
CA ARG A 112 -8.44 -23.00 -35.34
C ARG A 112 -7.99 -23.24 -36.78
N LYS A 113 -8.84 -23.87 -37.61
CA LYS A 113 -8.55 -24.11 -39.03
C LYS A 113 -8.45 -22.80 -39.82
N ARG A 114 -9.37 -21.85 -39.58
CA ARG A 114 -9.35 -20.53 -40.24
C ARG A 114 -8.11 -19.73 -39.83
N ASP A 115 -7.79 -19.70 -38.54
CA ASP A 115 -6.60 -19.00 -38.03
C ASP A 115 -5.31 -19.61 -38.58
N ALA A 116 -5.22 -20.95 -38.67
CA ALA A 116 -4.07 -21.62 -39.25
C ALA A 116 -3.92 -21.33 -40.75
N TYR A 117 -5.03 -21.20 -41.47
CA TYR A 117 -5.03 -20.83 -42.88
C TYR A 117 -4.61 -19.36 -43.08
N ALA A 118 -5.16 -18.43 -42.29
CA ALA A 118 -4.77 -17.03 -42.30
C ALA A 118 -3.27 -16.86 -41.99
N ALA A 119 -2.76 -17.53 -40.96
CA ALA A 119 -1.33 -17.52 -40.63
C ALA A 119 -0.45 -18.08 -41.76
N LYS A 120 -0.96 -19.06 -42.52
CA LYS A 120 -0.26 -19.59 -43.70
C LYS A 120 -0.24 -18.56 -44.84
N LEU A 121 -1.34 -17.86 -45.07
CA LEU A 121 -1.44 -16.80 -46.09
C LEU A 121 -0.56 -15.58 -45.79
N GLU A 122 -0.51 -15.16 -44.52
CA GLU A 122 0.38 -14.09 -44.06
C GLU A 122 1.85 -14.47 -44.26
N ARG A 123 2.22 -15.71 -43.90
CA ARG A 123 3.58 -16.23 -44.12
C ARG A 123 3.93 -16.39 -45.60
N SER A 124 2.95 -16.70 -46.45
CA SER A 124 3.16 -16.80 -47.89
C SER A 124 3.08 -15.44 -48.61
N GLY A 125 2.92 -14.33 -47.89
CA GLY A 125 2.89 -12.98 -48.44
C GLY A 125 1.64 -12.65 -49.28
N HIS A 126 0.60 -13.49 -49.23
CA HIS A 126 -0.65 -13.30 -50.00
C HIS A 126 -1.72 -12.54 -49.20
N GLY A 127 -1.38 -12.01 -48.02
CA GLY A 127 -2.31 -11.33 -47.12
C GLY A 127 -2.67 -9.89 -47.48
N ASN A 128 -2.00 -9.29 -48.48
CA ASN A 128 -2.14 -7.86 -48.82
C ASN A 128 -2.80 -7.59 -50.19
N ASP A 129 -3.20 -8.61 -50.95
CA ASP A 129 -3.64 -8.44 -52.34
C ASP A 129 -5.16 -8.24 -52.52
N SER A 130 -5.92 -8.03 -51.43
CA SER A 130 -7.40 -7.89 -51.50
C SER A 130 -7.96 -6.62 -50.87
N VAL A 131 -7.25 -5.50 -50.99
CA VAL A 131 -7.83 -4.16 -50.80
C VAL A 131 -7.50 -3.29 -52.01
N ASN A 132 -8.32 -3.42 -53.05
CA ASN A 132 -8.73 -2.37 -54.00
C ASN A 132 -9.99 -2.86 -54.73
#